data_AF-A0A4R5A1X1-F1
#
_entry.id   AF-A0A4R5A1X1-F1
#
_cell.length_a   1.000
_cell.length_b   1.000
_cell.length_c   1.000
_cell.angle_alpha   90.00
_cell.angle_beta   90.00
_cell.angle_gamma   90.00
#
_symmetry.space_group_name_H-M   'P 1'
#
loop_
_entity.id
_entity.type
_entity.pdbx_description
1 polymer ?
#
loop_
_entity_poly.entity_id
_entity_poly.type
_entity_poly.pdbx_seq_one_letter_code
_entity_poly.pdbx_strand_id
1 'polypeptide(L)'
;MSSSLPPPRPALVRGRDGTVRPAAPHLSSLAVDEAALAKAVKKHKKKAHTGDDADLVVTLSKRDRKRLRRKAESYGWTAEEAAAHVLRAWADG
;
A
#
# COMPACT_ATOMS: atom_id res chain seq x y z
N MET A 1 12.62 -19.16 29.91
CA MET A 1 11.96 -18.00 30.52
C MET A 1 10.86 -17.54 29.57
N SER A 2 9.59 -17.71 29.94
CA SER A 2 8.45 -17.29 29.10
C SER A 2 8.41 -15.76 29.03
N SER A 3 8.71 -15.20 27.86
CA SER A 3 8.49 -13.80 27.54
C SER A 3 7.01 -13.59 27.20
N SER A 4 6.15 -13.46 28.22
CA SER A 4 4.77 -13.01 27.98
C SER A 4 4.80 -11.51 27.71
N LEU A 5 4.42 -11.10 26.50
CA LEU A 5 4.25 -9.69 26.16
C LEU A 5 3.20 -9.06 27.10
N PRO A 6 3.40 -7.81 27.55
CA PRO A 6 2.42 -7.12 28.37
C PRO A 6 1.10 -6.99 27.61
N PRO A 7 -0.05 -7.05 28.31
CA PRO A 7 -1.34 -6.92 27.64
C PRO A 7 -1.43 -5.58 26.90
N PRO A 8 -2.03 -5.56 25.69
CA PRO A 8 -2.13 -4.34 24.90
C PRO A 8 -2.92 -3.27 25.66
N ARG A 9 -2.43 -2.02 25.61
CA ARG A 9 -3.11 -0.90 26.25
C ARG A 9 -4.44 -0.62 25.54
N PRO A 10 -5.54 -0.39 26.27
CA PRO A 10 -6.85 -0.15 25.67
C PRO A 10 -6.83 1.16 24.86
N ALA A 11 -7.42 1.13 23.67
CA ALA A 11 -7.66 2.34 22.89
C ALA A 11 -8.61 3.26 23.66
N LEU A 12 -8.42 4.58 23.55
CA LEU A 12 -9.24 5.59 24.24
C LEU A 12 -10.04 6.39 23.22
N VAL A 13 -11.29 6.71 23.55
CA VAL A 13 -12.19 7.56 22.74
C VAL A 13 -12.62 8.77 23.56
N ARG A 14 -12.64 9.94 22.92
CA ARG A 14 -13.15 11.17 23.51
C ARG A 14 -14.66 11.25 23.31
N GLY A 15 -15.40 11.37 24.41
CA GLY A 15 -16.82 11.69 24.40
C GLY A 15 -17.07 13.14 23.97
N ARG A 16 -18.30 13.43 23.56
CA ARG A 16 -18.72 14.81 23.20
C ARG A 16 -18.60 15.78 24.38
N ASP A 17 -18.67 15.26 25.60
CA ASP A 17 -18.54 15.99 26.85
C ASP A 17 -17.07 16.23 27.28
N GLY A 18 -16.11 15.96 26.39
CA GLY A 18 -14.67 16.11 26.65
C GLY A 18 -14.05 15.03 27.55
N THR A 19 -14.85 14.09 28.06
CA THR A 19 -14.37 12.97 28.88
C THR A 19 -13.69 11.91 28.02
N VAL A 20 -12.61 11.30 28.55
CA VAL A 20 -11.89 10.21 27.88
C VAL A 20 -12.35 8.87 28.47
N ARG A 21 -12.82 7.97 27.62
CA ARG A 21 -13.31 6.64 28.02
C ARG A 21 -12.60 5.55 27.23
N PRO A 22 -12.42 4.34 27.81
CA PRO A 22 -11.95 3.21 27.03
C PRO A 22 -12.87 2.96 25.83
N ALA A 23 -12.28 2.74 24.66
CA ALA A 23 -12.98 2.33 23.47
C ALA A 23 -13.68 0.99 23.73
N ALA A 24 -14.79 0.75 23.03
CA ALA A 24 -15.48 -0.52 23.14
C ALA A 24 -14.52 -1.70 22.82
N PRO A 25 -14.61 -2.86 23.49
CA PRO A 25 -13.64 -3.94 23.37
C PRO A 25 -13.40 -4.39 21.92
N HIS A 26 -14.45 -4.40 21.10
CA HIS A 26 -14.40 -4.74 19.66
C HIS A 26 -13.66 -3.69 18.80
N LEU A 27 -13.51 -2.45 19.28
CA LEU A 27 -12.67 -1.41 18.68
C LEU A 27 -11.26 -1.38 19.28
N SER A 28 -11.08 -1.96 20.47
CA SER A 28 -9.81 -1.99 21.20
C SER A 28 -8.86 -3.10 20.74
N SER A 29 -9.39 -4.15 20.12
CA SER A 29 -8.59 -5.21 19.53
C SER A 29 -8.33 -4.92 18.05
N LEU A 30 -7.28 -4.15 17.76
CA LEU A 30 -6.48 -4.44 16.57
C LEU A 30 -5.66 -5.70 16.83
N ALA A 31 -6.34 -6.80 17.18
CA ALA A 31 -5.75 -8.12 17.08
C ALA A 31 -5.64 -8.39 15.58
N VAL A 32 -4.53 -7.93 15.01
CA VAL A 32 -4.15 -8.30 13.65
C VAL A 32 -3.89 -9.79 13.71
N ASP A 33 -4.87 -10.59 13.27
CA ASP A 33 -4.65 -12.01 13.03
C ASP A 33 -3.61 -12.13 11.92
N GLU A 34 -2.36 -12.40 12.32
CA GLU A 34 -1.22 -12.54 11.40
C GLU A 34 -1.49 -13.62 10.34
N ALA A 35 -2.26 -14.66 10.67
CA ALA A 35 -2.64 -15.70 9.73
C ALA A 35 -3.69 -15.19 8.71
N ALA A 36 -4.65 -14.37 9.14
CA ALA A 36 -5.59 -13.71 8.25
C ALA A 36 -4.90 -12.67 7.37
N LEU A 37 -3.93 -11.91 7.89
CA LEU A 37 -3.14 -10.96 7.12
C LEU A 37 -2.28 -11.68 6.09
N ALA A 38 -1.61 -12.77 6.46
CA ALA A 38 -0.83 -13.58 5.52
C ALA A 38 -1.71 -14.18 4.41
N LYS A 39 -2.94 -14.62 4.74
CA LYS A 39 -3.92 -15.07 3.74
C LYS A 39 -4.41 -13.91 2.86
N ALA A 40 -4.64 -12.73 3.43
CA ALA A 40 -5.05 -11.54 2.68
C ALA A 40 -3.95 -11.08 1.72
N VAL A 41 -2.69 -11.04 2.16
CA VAL A 41 -1.53 -10.73 1.31
C VAL A 41 -1.36 -11.78 0.21
N LYS A 42 -1.47 -13.08 0.52
CA LYS A 42 -1.44 -14.15 -0.50
C LYS A 42 -2.61 -14.04 -1.50
N LYS A 43 -3.81 -13.69 -1.03
CA LYS A 43 -4.99 -13.48 -1.88
C LYS A 43 -4.84 -12.24 -2.76
N HIS A 44 -4.29 -11.16 -2.22
CA HIS A 44 -4.03 -9.93 -2.97
C HIS A 44 -2.92 -10.15 -4.02
N LYS A 45 -1.85 -10.88 -3.67
CA LYS A 45 -0.81 -11.32 -4.61
C LYS A 45 -1.37 -12.26 -5.69
N LYS A 46 -2.26 -13.18 -5.32
CA LYS A 46 -2.97 -14.03 -6.30
C LYS A 46 -3.87 -13.23 -7.23
N LYS A 47 -4.56 -12.19 -6.74
CA LYS A 47 -5.40 -11.33 -7.59
C LYS A 47 -4.60 -10.36 -8.44
N ALA A 48 -3.44 -9.91 -7.98
CA ALA A 48 -2.55 -9.05 -8.76
C ALA A 48 -1.91 -9.79 -9.95
N HIS A 49 -1.73 -11.11 -9.86
CA HIS A 49 -1.09 -11.91 -10.92
C HIS A 49 -2.05 -12.55 -11.92
N THR A 50 -3.37 -12.39 -11.78
CA THR A 50 -4.31 -12.98 -12.74
C THR A 50 -4.65 -11.96 -13.83
N GLY A 51 -3.66 -11.65 -14.68
CA GLY A 51 -3.94 -11.43 -16.10
C GLY A 51 -3.94 -10.02 -16.68
N ASP A 52 -3.10 -9.09 -16.23
CA ASP A 52 -2.95 -7.80 -16.94
C ASP A 52 -1.51 -7.23 -16.97
N ASP A 53 -0.51 -8.02 -16.59
CA ASP A 53 0.88 -7.64 -16.81
C ASP A 53 1.23 -7.94 -18.27
N ALA A 54 1.01 -6.97 -19.16
CA ALA A 54 1.41 -7.04 -20.56
C ALA A 54 2.82 -6.45 -20.73
N ASP A 55 3.76 -7.27 -21.19
CA ASP A 55 5.10 -6.81 -21.56
C ASP A 55 4.99 -5.89 -22.80
N LEU A 56 5.17 -4.59 -22.58
CA LEU A 56 5.06 -3.57 -23.63
C LEU A 56 6.45 -3.02 -23.99
N VAL A 57 6.92 -3.31 -25.21
CA VAL A 57 8.15 -2.72 -25.74
C VAL A 57 7.82 -1.43 -26.47
N VAL A 58 8.19 -0.28 -25.89
CA VAL A 58 7.97 1.04 -26.50
C VAL A 58 9.27 1.63 -27.01
N THR A 59 9.34 1.90 -28.32
CA THR A 59 10.48 2.60 -28.92
C THR A 59 10.37 4.10 -28.68
N LEU A 60 11.12 4.59 -27.68
CA LEU A 60 11.26 6.02 -27.39
C LEU A 60 12.56 6.59 -27.96
N SER A 61 12.51 7.87 -28.36
CA SER A 61 13.68 8.65 -28.72
C SER A 61 14.68 8.71 -27.55
N LYS A 62 15.98 8.87 -27.83
CA LYS A 62 17.01 9.00 -26.78
C LYS A 62 16.72 10.16 -25.84
N ARG A 63 16.17 11.27 -26.36
CA ARG A 63 15.85 12.47 -25.58
C ARG A 63 14.72 12.20 -24.58
N ASP A 64 13.65 11.53 -25.04
CA ASP A 64 12.47 11.29 -24.22
C ASP A 64 12.74 10.22 -23.15
N ARG A 65 13.52 9.19 -23.50
CA ARG A 65 14.00 8.21 -22.52
C ARG A 65 14.79 8.86 -21.38
N LYS A 66 15.67 9.81 -21.71
CA LYS A 66 16.46 10.55 -20.71
C LYS A 66 15.58 11.46 -19.85
N ARG A 67 14.57 12.10 -20.44
CA ARG A 67 13.61 12.94 -19.71
C ARG A 67 12.75 12.13 -18.75
N LEU A 68 12.22 10.99 -19.21
CA LEU A 68 11.43 10.08 -18.40
C LEU A 68 12.24 9.61 -17.19
N ARG A 69 13.48 9.14 -17.41
CA ARG A 69 14.36 8.69 -16.33
C ARG A 69 14.63 9.78 -15.29
N ARG A 70 14.98 10.99 -15.72
CA ARG A 70 15.24 12.11 -14.80
C ARG A 70 14.02 12.50 -13.98
N LYS A 71 12.82 12.48 -14.60
CA LYS A 71 11.58 12.72 -13.86
C LYS A 71 11.29 11.58 -12.90
N ALA A 72 11.43 10.33 -13.32
CA ALA A 72 11.23 9.17 -12.45
C ALA A 72 12.12 9.27 -11.19
N GLU A 73 13.42 9.57 -11.36
CA GLU A 73 14.36 9.79 -10.26
C GLU A 73 13.90 10.91 -9.30
N SER A 74 13.36 12.01 -9.81
CA SER A 74 12.86 13.11 -8.95
C SER A 74 11.65 12.75 -8.09
N TYR A 75 10.87 11.75 -8.52
CA TYR A 75 9.71 11.24 -7.77
C TYR A 75 10.03 9.96 -6.98
N GLY A 76 11.28 9.47 -7.03
CA GLY A 76 11.67 8.21 -6.43
C GLY A 76 11.05 6.98 -7.11
N TRP A 77 10.68 7.10 -8.38
CA TRP A 77 10.08 6.04 -9.19
C TRP A 77 11.09 5.37 -10.11
N THR A 78 10.81 4.13 -10.49
CA THR A 78 11.52 3.49 -11.60
C THR A 78 11.04 4.06 -12.95
N ALA A 79 11.84 3.86 -14.00
CA ALA A 79 11.45 4.30 -15.34
C ALA A 79 10.19 3.57 -15.84
N GLU A 80 9.99 2.33 -15.41
CA GLU A 80 8.82 1.49 -15.74
C GLU A 80 7.56 2.01 -15.04
N GLU A 81 7.64 2.28 -13.73
CA GLU A 81 6.54 2.86 -12.95
C GLU A 81 6.12 4.22 -13.50
N ALA A 82 7.08 5.08 -13.82
CA ALA A 82 6.81 6.37 -14.43
C ALA A 82 6.15 6.23 -15.83
N ALA A 83 6.59 5.25 -16.63
CA ALA A 83 5.98 4.97 -17.94
C ALA A 83 4.54 4.47 -17.80
N ALA A 84 4.29 3.53 -16.89
CA ALA A 84 2.94 3.02 -16.60
C ALA A 84 2.02 4.15 -16.14
N HIS A 85 2.52 5.06 -15.29
CA HIS A 85 1.74 6.19 -14.80
C HIS A 85 1.38 7.19 -15.91
N VAL A 86 2.28 7.42 -16.87
CA VAL A 86 2.00 8.26 -18.05
C VAL A 86 0.95 7.61 -18.95
N LEU A 87 1.08 6.31 -19.23
CA LEU A 87 0.11 5.57 -20.05
C LEU A 87 -1.28 5.57 -19.42
N ARG A 88 -1.35 5.37 -18.10
CA ARG A 88 -2.61 5.42 -17.35
C ARG A 88 -3.25 6.81 -17.38
N ALA A 89 -2.48 7.85 -17.10
CA ALA A 89 -2.97 9.23 -17.15
C ALA A 89 -3.45 9.63 -18.56
N TRP A 90 -2.88 9.03 -19.61
CA TRP A 90 -3.33 9.23 -20.98
C TRP A 90 -4.61 8.45 -21.31
N ALA A 91 -4.79 7.24 -20.79
CA ALA A 91 -5.99 6.43 -21.01
C ALA A 91 -7.22 6.93 -20.23
N ASP A 92 -7.00 7.56 -19.07
CA ASP A 92 -8.05 8.12 -18.21
C ASP A 92 -8.55 9.51 -18.67
N GLY A 93 -7.96 10.10 -19.72
CA GLY A 93 -8.28 11.43 -20.25
C GLY A 93 -9.03 11.41 -21.58
#